data_AF-A0A261ADH2-F1
#
_entry.id   AF-A0A261ADH2-F1
#
_cell.length_a   1.000
_cell.length_b   1.000
_cell.length_c   1.000
_cell.angle_alpha   90.00
_cell.angle_beta   90.00
_cell.angle_gamma   90.00
#
_symmetry.space_group_name_H-M   'P 1'
#
loop_
_entity.id
_entity.type
_entity.pdbx_description
1 polymer ?
#
loop_
_entity_poly.entity_id
_entity_poly.type
_entity_poly.pdbx_seq_one_letter_code
_entity_poly.pdbx_strand_id
1 'polypeptide(L)'
;MNSRLVYAFAMLSVAVFVTADEDWDPTVRDHAEFCATMSQYAPTGEVYCDHFALCCNNKFDPYNGDKCQDKQSECTITDDGRTGVGTCKLFNCTELVTTTTTTTTQAPLYESINAAYQAVTILAPIAAALYCVM
;
A
#
# COMPACT_ATOMS: atom_id res chain seq x y z
N MET A 1 27.48 11.13 50.18
CA MET A 1 27.79 12.22 49.21
C MET A 1 27.84 11.63 47.81
N ASN A 2 26.75 11.83 47.06
CA ASN A 2 26.60 11.94 45.61
C ASN A 2 27.13 10.80 44.71
N SER A 3 26.42 9.68 44.67
CA SER A 3 26.40 8.81 43.48
C SER A 3 25.56 9.49 42.41
N ARG A 4 26.25 10.00 41.38
CA ARG A 4 25.63 10.70 40.25
C ARG A 4 24.78 9.71 39.47
N LEU A 5 23.46 9.93 39.57
CA LEU A 5 22.40 9.47 38.69
C LEU A 5 22.87 9.36 37.22
N VAL A 6 23.05 8.15 36.73
CA VAL A 6 23.08 7.86 35.30
C VAL A 6 21.63 7.67 34.88
N TYR A 7 20.94 8.77 34.61
CA TYR A 7 19.63 8.74 33.96
C TYR A 7 19.85 8.34 32.50
N ALA A 8 19.67 7.05 32.20
CA ALA A 8 19.52 6.57 30.85
C ALA A 8 18.09 6.91 30.38
N PHE A 9 17.92 8.12 29.82
CA PHE A 9 16.73 8.44 29.03
C PHE A 9 16.85 7.73 27.69
N ALA A 10 16.27 6.53 27.59
CA ALA A 10 16.02 5.88 26.31
C ALA A 10 14.91 6.67 25.59
N MET A 11 15.32 7.67 24.81
CA MET A 11 14.43 8.34 23.85
C MET A 11 14.05 7.31 22.78
N LEU A 12 12.86 6.72 22.95
CA LEU A 12 12.23 5.88 21.94
C LEU A 12 11.87 6.79 20.76
N SER A 13 12.77 6.92 19.79
CA SER A 13 12.51 7.65 18.55
C SER A 13 11.44 6.89 17.76
N VAL A 14 10.21 7.37 17.82
CA VAL A 14 9.16 6.96 16.87
C VAL A 14 9.59 7.49 15.51
N ALA A 15 10.14 6.62 14.67
CA ALA A 15 10.35 6.92 13.27
C ALA A 15 8.97 7.07 12.63
N VAL A 16 8.55 8.31 12.38
CA VAL A 16 7.45 8.59 11.48
C VAL A 16 7.98 8.24 10.09
N PHE A 17 7.62 7.05 9.60
CA PHE A 17 7.78 6.73 8.19
C PHE A 17 6.80 7.63 7.43
N VAL A 18 7.25 8.82 7.07
CA VAL A 18 6.63 9.57 5.98
C VAL A 18 6.92 8.72 4.75
N THR A 19 5.94 7.90 4.34
CA THR A 19 5.92 7.40 2.97
C THR A 19 5.94 8.66 2.12
N ALA A 20 7.02 8.89 1.39
CA ALA A 20 6.99 9.88 0.32
C ALA A 20 5.76 9.51 -0.51
N ASP A 21 4.78 10.41 -0.56
CA ASP A 21 3.78 10.40 -1.62
C ASP A 21 4.62 10.40 -2.89
N GLU A 22 4.81 9.22 -3.50
CA GLU A 22 5.25 9.20 -4.89
C GLU A 22 4.23 10.04 -5.62
N ASP A 23 4.64 11.22 -6.13
CA ASP A 23 3.78 12.26 -6.70
C ASP A 23 2.64 11.61 -7.51
N TRP A 24 1.52 11.36 -6.83
CA TRP A 24 0.43 10.61 -7.40
C TRP A 24 -0.29 11.57 -8.33
N ASP A 25 -0.17 11.34 -9.63
CA ASP A 25 -0.84 12.16 -10.61
C ASP A 25 -2.30 11.69 -10.76
N PRO A 26 -3.29 12.49 -10.31
CA PRO A 26 -4.69 12.11 -10.38
C PRO A 26 -5.22 12.07 -11.82
N THR A 27 -4.45 12.53 -12.81
CA THR A 27 -4.79 12.54 -14.24
C THR A 27 -4.14 11.40 -15.03
N VAL A 28 -3.34 10.54 -14.38
CA VAL A 28 -2.73 9.37 -14.99
C VAL A 28 -3.45 8.10 -14.56
N ARG A 29 -3.56 7.13 -15.47
CA ARG A 29 -4.04 5.77 -15.19
C ARG A 29 -3.00 4.75 -15.62
N ASP A 30 -2.56 3.95 -14.68
CA ASP A 30 -1.73 2.79 -14.96
C ASP A 30 -2.62 1.53 -15.03
N HIS A 31 -2.60 0.86 -16.17
CA HIS A 31 -3.31 -0.39 -16.41
C HIS A 31 -2.36 -1.54 -16.77
N ALA A 32 -1.04 -1.35 -16.59
CA ALA A 32 -0.04 -2.36 -16.96
C ALA A 32 -0.30 -3.68 -16.22
N GLU A 33 -0.48 -3.65 -14.90
CA GLU A 33 -0.72 -4.86 -14.11
C GLU A 33 -2.04 -5.56 -14.49
N PHE A 34 -3.11 -4.77 -14.68
CA PHE A 34 -4.39 -5.29 -15.10
C PHE A 34 -4.29 -6.00 -16.47
N CYS A 35 -3.69 -5.35 -17.45
CA CYS A 35 -3.53 -5.91 -18.79
C CYS A 35 -2.53 -7.08 -18.84
N ALA A 36 -1.52 -7.08 -17.96
CA ALA A 36 -0.62 -8.21 -17.77
C ALA A 36 -1.39 -9.45 -17.25
N THR A 37 -2.24 -9.26 -16.25
CA THR A 37 -3.10 -10.32 -15.69
C THR A 37 -4.05 -10.88 -16.75
N MET A 38 -4.65 -10.02 -17.57
CA MET A 38 -5.54 -10.47 -18.66
C MET A 38 -4.82 -11.27 -19.75
N SER A 39 -3.51 -11.06 -19.90
CA SER A 39 -2.69 -11.68 -20.94
C SER A 39 -1.93 -12.93 -20.45
N GLN A 40 -1.97 -13.23 -19.15
CA GLN A 40 -1.16 -14.27 -18.51
C GLN A 40 -1.41 -15.69 -19.05
N TYR A 41 -2.56 -15.93 -19.68
CA TYR A 41 -2.94 -17.22 -20.25
C TYR A 41 -2.63 -17.35 -21.75
N ALA A 42 -1.95 -16.37 -22.34
CA ALA A 42 -1.54 -16.44 -23.72
C ALA A 42 -0.56 -17.61 -23.95
N PRO A 43 -0.67 -18.32 -25.09
CA PRO A 43 0.16 -19.49 -25.40
C PRO A 43 1.62 -19.14 -25.75
N THR A 44 1.88 -17.91 -26.22
CA THR A 44 3.21 -17.43 -26.62
C THR A 44 3.38 -15.96 -26.21
N GLY A 45 4.62 -15.49 -26.12
CA GLY A 45 4.91 -14.07 -25.82
C GLY A 45 4.36 -13.09 -26.87
N GLU A 46 4.28 -13.50 -28.14
CA GLU A 46 3.65 -12.69 -29.20
C GLU A 46 2.16 -12.50 -28.91
N VAL A 47 1.44 -13.60 -28.64
CA VAL A 47 0.01 -13.55 -28.30
C VAL A 47 -0.20 -12.82 -26.97
N TYR A 48 0.73 -12.94 -26.02
CA TYR A 48 0.71 -12.16 -24.78
C TYR A 48 0.70 -10.67 -25.09
N CYS A 49 1.64 -10.19 -25.91
CA CYS A 49 1.74 -8.77 -26.24
C CYS A 49 0.56 -8.27 -27.07
N ASP A 50 0.01 -9.10 -27.96
CA ASP A 50 -1.22 -8.76 -28.69
C ASP A 50 -2.42 -8.59 -27.76
N HIS A 51 -2.60 -9.50 -26.80
CA HIS A 51 -3.65 -9.42 -25.79
C HIS A 51 -3.45 -8.23 -24.86
N PHE A 52 -2.21 -7.93 -24.49
CA PHE A 52 -1.86 -6.79 -23.65
C PHE A 52 -2.21 -5.47 -24.36
N ALA A 53 -1.79 -5.33 -25.62
CA ALA A 53 -2.07 -4.15 -26.43
C ALA A 53 -3.58 -3.98 -26.65
N LEU A 54 -4.31 -5.07 -26.91
CA LEU A 54 -5.77 -5.05 -27.04
C LEU A 54 -6.44 -4.60 -25.74
N CYS A 55 -6.01 -5.11 -24.59
CA CYS A 55 -6.50 -4.68 -23.29
C CYS A 55 -6.29 -3.18 -23.08
N CYS A 56 -5.08 -2.69 -23.36
CA CYS A 56 -4.75 -1.27 -23.20
C CYS A 56 -5.59 -0.38 -24.13
N ASN A 57 -5.77 -0.81 -25.39
CA ASN A 57 -6.62 -0.12 -26.35
C ASN A 57 -8.09 -0.03 -25.89
N ASN A 58 -8.61 -1.10 -25.30
CA ASN A 58 -9.99 -1.12 -24.79
C ASN A 58 -10.20 -0.24 -23.55
N LYS A 59 -9.12 0.15 -22.85
CA LYS A 59 -9.19 1.14 -21.76
C LYS A 59 -9.11 2.58 -22.25
N PHE A 60 -8.59 2.79 -23.46
CA PHE A 60 -8.44 4.11 -24.03
C PHE A 60 -9.70 4.53 -24.79
N ASP A 61 -10.57 5.26 -24.09
CA ASP A 61 -11.74 5.90 -24.68
C ASP A 61 -11.69 7.41 -24.43
N PRO A 62 -11.25 8.22 -25.42
CA PRO A 62 -11.17 9.67 -25.28
C PRO A 62 -12.51 10.37 -25.13
N TYR A 63 -13.61 9.72 -25.51
CA TYR A 63 -14.93 10.34 -25.61
C TYR A 63 -15.89 9.88 -24.52
N ASN A 64 -15.51 8.87 -23.73
CA ASN A 64 -16.35 8.28 -22.68
C ASN A 64 -15.55 7.94 -21.41
N GLY A 65 -16.25 7.73 -20.29
CA GLY A 65 -15.62 7.37 -19.01
C GLY A 65 -14.67 8.44 -18.49
N ASP A 66 -13.41 8.06 -18.25
CA ASP A 66 -12.36 8.93 -17.70
C ASP A 66 -11.77 9.91 -18.72
N LYS A 67 -12.14 9.84 -20.02
CA LYS A 67 -11.78 10.81 -21.08
C LYS A 67 -10.28 11.11 -21.20
N CYS A 68 -9.43 10.10 -21.03
CA CYS A 68 -8.00 10.24 -21.23
C CYS A 68 -7.68 10.66 -22.67
N GLN A 69 -6.73 11.57 -22.87
CA GLN A 69 -6.42 12.11 -24.20
C GLN A 69 -5.23 11.42 -24.86
N ASP A 70 -4.28 10.92 -24.05
CA ASP A 70 -3.07 10.28 -24.55
C ASP A 70 -2.91 8.87 -23.98
N LYS A 71 -2.26 8.01 -24.76
CA LYS A 71 -1.98 6.61 -24.41
C LYS A 71 -0.56 6.25 -24.78
N GLN A 72 0.16 5.70 -23.81
CA GLN A 72 1.40 4.95 -24.01
C GLN A 72 1.11 3.46 -23.84
N SER A 73 1.38 2.69 -24.90
CA SER A 73 1.24 1.24 -24.88
C SER A 73 2.45 0.59 -25.53
N GLU A 74 3.19 -0.17 -24.74
CA GLU A 74 4.38 -0.91 -25.17
C GLU A 74 4.32 -2.31 -24.57
N CYS A 75 4.83 -3.31 -25.28
CA CYS A 75 5.01 -4.65 -24.74
C CYS A 75 6.26 -5.28 -25.36
N THR A 76 7.11 -5.84 -24.51
CA THR A 76 8.32 -6.56 -24.92
C THR A 76 8.23 -7.98 -24.41
N ILE A 77 8.48 -8.94 -25.30
CA ILE A 77 8.52 -10.36 -24.96
C ILE A 77 9.71 -10.62 -24.04
N THR A 78 9.50 -11.39 -22.98
CA THR A 78 10.55 -11.79 -22.05
C THR A 78 11.45 -12.87 -22.65
N ASP A 79 12.65 -13.05 -22.10
CA ASP A 79 13.64 -14.03 -22.59
C ASP A 79 13.14 -15.49 -22.58
N ASP A 80 12.08 -15.80 -21.82
CA ASP A 80 11.43 -17.11 -21.80
C ASP A 80 10.58 -17.39 -23.06
N GLY A 81 10.33 -16.36 -23.90
CA GLY A 81 9.52 -16.44 -25.12
C GLY A 81 8.03 -16.70 -24.89
N ARG A 82 7.58 -16.75 -23.63
CA ARG A 82 6.21 -17.15 -23.26
C ARG A 82 5.39 -16.00 -22.71
N THR A 83 6.02 -15.05 -22.04
CA THR A 83 5.34 -13.90 -21.45
C THR A 83 5.89 -12.59 -22.03
N GLY A 84 5.40 -11.47 -21.52
CA GLY A 84 5.90 -10.15 -21.87
C GLY A 84 5.81 -9.20 -20.69
N VAL A 85 6.55 -8.10 -20.78
CA VAL A 85 6.45 -6.96 -19.88
C VAL A 85 6.01 -5.76 -20.70
N GLY A 86 4.93 -5.13 -20.29
CA GLY A 86 4.34 -4.01 -21.01
C GLY A 86 4.04 -2.82 -20.13
N THR A 87 4.00 -1.66 -20.76
CA THR A 87 3.50 -0.41 -20.18
C THR A 87 2.14 -0.12 -20.79
N CYS A 88 1.16 0.22 -19.95
CA CYS A 88 -0.12 0.76 -20.39
C CYS A 88 -0.47 1.95 -19.50
N LYS A 89 -0.12 3.15 -19.95
CA LYS A 89 -0.39 4.39 -19.25
C LYS A 89 -1.28 5.30 -20.08
N LEU A 90 -2.34 5.78 -19.46
CA LEU A 90 -3.23 6.78 -20.04
C LEU A 90 -2.97 8.11 -19.32
N PHE A 91 -2.90 9.20 -20.07
CA PHE A 91 -2.59 10.54 -19.54
C PHE A 91 -3.71 11.53 -19.87
N ASN A 92 -3.68 12.66 -19.18
CA ASN A 92 -4.66 13.74 -19.33
C ASN A 92 -6.09 13.22 -19.15
N CYS A 93 -6.26 12.28 -18.21
CA CYS A 93 -7.56 11.75 -17.81
C CYS A 93 -8.27 12.75 -16.90
N THR A 94 -9.58 12.55 -16.74
CA THR A 94 -10.39 13.23 -15.73
C THR A 94 -9.77 12.98 -14.36
N GLU A 95 -9.63 14.04 -13.58
CA GLU A 95 -8.97 14.00 -12.27
C GLU A 95 -9.70 13.06 -11.29
N LEU A 96 -8.96 12.16 -10.64
CA LEU A 96 -9.50 11.37 -9.53
C LEU A 96 -9.57 12.21 -8.27
N VAL A 97 -10.77 12.33 -7.71
CA VAL A 97 -10.97 13.00 -6.43
C VAL A 97 -10.74 11.99 -5.31
N THR A 98 -9.58 12.06 -4.66
CA THR A 98 -9.31 11.25 -3.46
C THR A 98 -10.14 11.77 -2.29
N THR A 99 -10.96 10.91 -1.68
CA THR A 99 -11.68 11.25 -0.45
C THR A 99 -10.85 10.82 0.76
N THR A 100 -10.28 11.78 1.47
CA THR A 100 -9.55 11.50 2.72
C THR A 100 -10.55 11.32 3.86
N THR A 101 -10.60 10.13 4.45
CA THR A 101 -11.38 9.87 5.66
C THR A 101 -10.51 10.06 6.90
N THR A 102 -10.79 11.09 7.69
CA THR A 102 -10.09 11.33 8.96
C THR A 102 -10.80 10.60 10.09
N THR A 103 -10.18 9.54 10.60
CA THR A 103 -10.66 8.84 11.81
C THR A 103 -10.12 9.53 13.05
N THR A 104 -10.98 10.14 13.85
CA THR A 104 -10.60 10.71 15.15
C THR A 104 -10.83 9.66 16.24
N THR A 105 -9.76 9.14 16.82
CA THR A 105 -9.84 8.27 18.00
C THR A 105 -9.91 9.15 19.26
N GLN A 106 -11.01 9.07 20.00
CA GLN A 106 -11.12 9.72 21.31
C GLN A 106 -10.27 8.97 22.34
N ALA A 107 -9.52 9.71 23.17
CA ALA A 107 -8.81 9.11 24.29
C ALA A 107 -9.83 8.45 25.26
N PRO A 108 -9.49 7.30 25.88
CA PRO A 108 -10.38 6.68 26.86
C PRO A 108 -10.65 7.65 28.01
N LEU A 109 -11.94 7.93 28.25
CA LEU A 109 -12.37 8.64 29.45
C LEU A 109 -12.08 7.72 30.64
N TYR A 110 -11.11 8.08 31.47
CA TYR A 110 -10.90 7.39 32.74
C TYR A 110 -12.05 7.78 33.68
N GLU A 111 -13.14 7.02 33.69
CA GLU A 111 -14.06 7.05 34.81
C GLU A 111 -13.49 6.17 35.92
N SER A 112 -12.88 6.84 36.90
CA SER A 112 -12.42 6.31 38.18
C SER A 112 -11.16 5.43 38.16
N ILE A 113 -10.25 5.76 39.08
CA ILE A 113 -8.96 5.12 39.37
C ILE A 113 -9.10 3.62 39.75
N ASN A 114 -10.33 3.13 39.96
CA ASN A 114 -10.60 1.75 40.40
C ASN A 114 -10.51 0.71 39.27
N ALA A 115 -10.65 1.08 38.00
CA ALA A 115 -10.53 0.13 36.88
C ALA A 115 -9.08 -0.29 36.60
N ALA A 116 -8.10 0.58 36.89
CA ALA A 116 -6.69 0.29 36.72
C ALA A 116 -6.20 -0.83 37.64
N TYR A 117 -6.80 -0.97 38.83
CA TYR A 117 -6.45 -2.04 39.77
C TYR A 117 -6.91 -3.42 39.29
N GLN A 118 -8.03 -3.49 38.56
CA GLN A 118 -8.55 -4.76 38.06
C GLN A 118 -7.78 -5.29 36.84
N ALA A 119 -7.19 -4.42 36.01
CA ALA A 119 -6.36 -4.85 34.89
C ALA A 119 -5.00 -5.43 35.36
N VAL A 120 -4.44 -4.90 36.45
CA VAL A 120 -3.16 -5.36 37.01
C VAL A 120 -3.28 -6.75 37.67
N THR A 121 -4.44 -7.09 38.25
CA THR A 121 -4.65 -8.41 38.88
C THR A 121 -4.91 -9.54 37.89
N ILE A 122 -5.40 -9.25 36.67
CA ILE A 122 -5.67 -10.27 35.64
C ILE A 122 -4.37 -10.71 34.93
N LEU A 123 -3.35 -9.84 34.85
CA LEU A 123 -2.08 -10.14 34.18
C LEU A 123 -0.99 -10.71 35.11
N ALA A 124 -1.18 -10.66 36.42
CA ALA A 124 -0.22 -11.18 37.40
C ALA A 124 0.08 -12.70 37.31
N PRO A 125 -0.85 -13.62 36.95
CA PRO A 125 -0.53 -15.04 36.92
C PRO A 125 0.26 -15.48 35.67
N ILE A 126 0.30 -14.67 34.59
CA ILE A 126 1.01 -15.04 33.35
C ILE A 126 2.52 -14.81 33.48
N ALA A 127 2.94 -13.87 34.33
CA ALA A 127 4.36 -13.61 34.60
C ALA A 127 5.02 -14.68 35.48
N ALA A 128 4.27 -15.41 36.30
CA ALA A 128 4.82 -16.47 37.15
C ALA A 128 5.09 -17.79 36.39
N ALA A 129 4.41 -18.04 35.26
CA ALA A 129 4.60 -19.26 34.47
C ALA A 129 5.88 -19.25 33.61
N LEU A 130 6.46 -18.07 33.34
CA LEU A 130 7.69 -17.94 32.54
C LEU A 130 8.99 -18.12 33.34
N TYR A 131 8.94 -18.18 34.68
CA TYR A 131 10.12 -18.42 35.53
C TYR A 131 10.21 -19.84 36.10
N CYS A 132 9.29 -20.75 35.75
CA CYS A 132 9.35 -22.17 36.15
C CYS A 132 9.78 -23.13 35.01
N VAL A 133 10.19 -22.60 33.86
CA VAL A 133 10.80 -23.38 32.77
C VAL A 133 12.16 -22.77 32.39
N MET A 134 13.07 -22.71 33.36
CA MET A 134 14.52 -22.75 33.14
C MET A 134 15.17 -23.52 34.27
#